data_AF-A0A9R1K252-F1
#
_entry.id   AF-A0A9R1K252-F1
#
_cell.length_a   1.000
_cell.length_b   1.000
_cell.length_c   1.000
_cell.angle_alpha   90.00
_cell.angle_beta   90.00
_cell.angle_gamma   90.00
#
_symmetry.space_group_name_H-M   'P 1'
#
loop_
_entity.id
_entity.type
_entity.pdbx_description
1 polymer ?
#
loop_
_entity_poly.entity_id
_entity_poly.type
_entity_poly.pdbx_seq_one_letter_code
_entity_poly.pdbx_strand_id
1 'polypeptide(L)'
;MASFACYLLLLPLLLASTACHARDAVTPGRPLAANQTLLSVPDGKFVLGFFTPPGANSTYVGVWYGKVSVRTVVWVANREHPIPGAVADNPGATLSVSATGTLAIATGNSTIVWSVKPAAALASPAARILDNGNLVLADAGGGVAWEGFDYPTDTLLPDMKLGVDLVKGRNRTLTAWKSPSDPSPGPVVMAMVTSGDPQVFIWNGDDLVWRSGPWDGVQFTGVPDTVTYSDFTFSFINNVQEVTYSFHVHNESIISRLGLNTTGNNGLLQRSTWVEAAGTWNLYWYAPKDQCDAVSPCGPNGVCDTNNMPVCSCLRGFVPRSPAAWALRDGRDGCVRATPLDCRNGTDGFVTLRHAKVPDTVRSVVDMSLSLEQCRQACLRNCSCTAYASGNVSADRRADGSGCVMWSSGLTDLRVYPDFGQELFVRLAAADLGITSKSKKKHVIVAVVASVSALAFLLALAGVFFWTRGKKKARKTGSSKWSGGSRSTPRQYDGSSHNDDLELPIFDLGTIAAATDGFSIDNKLGEGGFGPVYKGKLEDGQEIAVKTLSKTSVQGLDEFKNEVMLIAKLQHRNLVRLLGYSISGQERLLIYEYMENKSLDYFLFGAILDHRRHCSRITVSPPGLKIQNHP
;
A
#
# COMPACT_ATOMS: atom_id res chain seq x y z
N MET A 1 -52.88 41.90 47.72
CA MET A 1 -51.60 41.34 47.24
C MET A 1 -51.60 39.81 47.05
N ALA A 2 -52.75 39.11 47.10
CA ALA A 2 -52.80 37.65 46.95
C ALA A 2 -53.19 37.15 45.54
N SER A 3 -53.64 38.04 44.64
CA SER A 3 -54.12 37.65 43.30
C SER A 3 -53.05 37.80 42.19
N PHE A 4 -52.01 38.62 42.42
CA PHE A 4 -50.90 38.81 41.47
C PHE A 4 -49.85 37.69 41.52
N ALA A 5 -49.75 36.96 42.65
CA ALA A 5 -48.78 35.87 42.81
C ALA A 5 -49.18 34.59 42.05
N CYS A 6 -50.48 34.40 41.76
CA CYS A 6 -50.97 33.21 41.07
C CYS A 6 -50.67 33.24 39.56
N TYR A 7 -50.61 34.43 38.95
CA TYR A 7 -50.30 34.59 37.53
C TYR A 7 -48.80 34.44 37.23
N LEU A 8 -47.90 34.72 38.18
CA LEU A 8 -46.46 34.50 38.01
C LEU A 8 -46.03 33.03 38.14
N LEU A 9 -46.83 32.18 38.78
CA LEU A 9 -46.57 30.73 38.92
C LEU A 9 -47.10 29.88 37.76
N LEU A 10 -47.94 30.46 36.89
CA LEU A 10 -48.46 29.79 35.68
C LEU A 10 -47.63 30.08 34.41
N LEU A 11 -46.78 31.11 34.42
CA LEU A 11 -45.87 31.40 33.32
C LEU A 11 -44.82 30.29 33.04
N PRO A 12 -44.20 29.62 34.02
CA PRO A 12 -43.26 28.54 33.75
C PRO A 12 -43.93 27.23 33.29
N LEU A 13 -45.24 27.07 33.52
CA LEU A 13 -46.02 25.92 33.03
C LEU A 13 -46.51 26.12 31.58
N LEU A 14 -46.69 27.37 31.14
CA LEU A 14 -46.93 27.72 29.74
C LEU A 14 -45.61 27.84 28.93
N LEU A 15 -44.47 28.01 29.62
CA LEU A 15 -43.11 27.96 29.08
C LEU A 15 -42.43 26.59 29.26
N ALA A 16 -43.14 25.57 29.77
CA ALA A 16 -42.82 24.18 29.47
C ALA A 16 -43.10 23.99 27.98
N SER A 17 -42.19 24.54 27.17
CA SER A 17 -42.09 24.37 25.75
C SER A 17 -42.48 22.94 25.44
N THR A 18 -43.51 22.76 24.63
CA THR A 18 -43.53 21.64 23.71
C THR A 18 -42.17 21.66 23.04
N ALA A 19 -41.21 20.91 23.59
CA ALA A 19 -39.98 20.63 22.89
C ALA A 19 -40.49 20.01 21.58
N CYS A 20 -40.38 20.78 20.49
CA CYS A 20 -40.63 20.30 19.16
C CYS A 20 -39.48 19.33 18.89
N HIS A 21 -39.55 18.15 19.50
CA HIS A 21 -38.61 17.10 19.24
C HIS A 21 -38.76 16.78 17.77
N ALA A 22 -37.66 16.95 17.04
CA ALA A 22 -37.59 16.55 15.65
C ALA A 22 -38.09 15.10 15.57
N ARG A 23 -39.07 14.88 14.71
CA ARG A 23 -39.70 13.58 14.55
C ARG A 23 -38.67 12.63 13.93
N ASP A 24 -38.31 11.57 14.65
CA ASP A 24 -37.35 10.53 14.22
C ASP A 24 -38.05 9.25 13.75
N ALA A 25 -39.37 9.14 13.97
CA ALA A 25 -40.12 7.90 13.79
C ALA A 25 -41.37 8.00 12.89
N VAL A 26 -41.60 6.94 12.12
CA VAL A 26 -42.88 6.59 11.50
C VAL A 26 -43.59 5.57 12.40
N THR A 27 -44.83 5.86 12.80
CA THR A 27 -45.66 4.99 13.65
C THR A 27 -47.03 4.75 13.02
N PRO A 28 -47.76 3.70 13.45
CA PRO A 28 -49.13 3.47 13.01
C PRO A 28 -50.02 4.71 13.15
N GLY A 29 -50.73 5.05 12.07
CA GLY A 29 -51.61 6.23 12.00
C GLY A 29 -50.88 7.56 11.81
N ARG A 30 -49.55 7.58 11.79
CA ARG A 30 -48.74 8.76 11.48
C ARG A 30 -47.73 8.42 10.38
N PRO A 31 -48.12 8.43 9.10
CA PRO A 31 -47.18 8.24 8.01
C PRO A 31 -46.20 9.43 7.89
N LEU A 32 -45.15 9.23 7.11
CA LEU A 32 -44.30 10.30 6.58
C LEU A 32 -44.81 10.65 5.18
N ALA A 33 -45.28 11.88 4.99
CA ALA A 33 -45.76 12.37 3.69
C ALA A 33 -44.59 12.81 2.78
N ALA A 34 -44.85 12.90 1.47
CA ALA A 34 -43.87 13.27 0.45
C ALA A 34 -43.14 14.61 0.72
N ASN A 35 -43.80 15.58 1.35
CA ASN A 35 -43.23 16.90 1.69
C ASN A 35 -42.63 16.96 3.10
N GLN A 36 -42.54 15.83 3.81
CA GLN A 36 -42.01 15.74 5.17
C GLN A 36 -40.70 14.96 5.19
N THR A 37 -39.89 15.22 6.21
CA THR A 37 -38.65 14.49 6.50
C THR A 37 -38.58 14.12 7.98
N LEU A 38 -37.84 13.06 8.30
CA LEU A 38 -37.45 12.72 9.68
C LEU A 38 -35.97 13.04 9.86
N LEU A 39 -35.61 13.57 11.02
CA LEU A 39 -34.23 13.81 11.42
C LEU A 39 -33.81 12.77 12.44
N SER A 40 -32.58 12.27 12.33
CA SER A 40 -32.01 11.39 13.35
C SER A 40 -31.82 12.13 14.68
N VAL A 41 -31.91 11.41 15.78
CA VAL A 41 -31.75 11.92 17.14
C VAL A 41 -30.52 11.27 17.76
N PRO A 42 -29.66 12.03 18.49
CA PRO A 42 -29.88 13.40 18.96
C PRO A 42 -29.42 14.52 18.02
N ASP A 43 -28.46 14.27 17.12
CA ASP A 43 -27.71 15.36 16.49
C ASP A 43 -28.21 15.77 15.10
N GLY A 44 -29.18 15.04 14.53
CA GLY A 44 -29.63 15.26 13.16
C GLY A 44 -28.55 14.98 12.12
N LYS A 45 -27.65 14.01 12.37
CA LYS A 45 -26.59 13.63 11.42
C LYS A 45 -27.17 13.12 10.09
N PHE A 46 -28.34 12.48 10.14
CA PHE A 46 -29.03 11.91 8.98
C PHE A 46 -30.48 12.37 8.89
N VAL A 47 -31.00 12.35 7.67
CA VAL A 47 -32.38 12.70 7.34
C VAL A 47 -32.97 11.61 6.46
N LEU A 48 -34.18 11.18 6.78
CA LEU A 48 -34.99 10.27 5.97
C LEU A 48 -36.11 11.06 5.28
N GLY A 49 -36.37 10.78 4.01
CA GLY A 49 -37.58 11.27 3.34
C GLY A 49 -37.62 10.99 1.85
N PHE A 50 -38.58 11.63 1.19
CA PHE A 50 -38.77 11.52 -0.25
C PHE A 50 -37.81 12.43 -1.01
N PHE A 51 -37.34 11.99 -2.16
CA PHE A 51 -36.49 12.77 -3.05
C PHE A 51 -36.62 12.34 -4.51
N THR A 52 -36.26 13.26 -5.41
CA THR A 52 -36.06 13.00 -6.84
C THR A 52 -34.59 13.31 -7.15
N PRO A 53 -33.81 12.35 -7.66
CA PRO A 53 -32.44 12.62 -8.09
C PRO A 53 -32.39 13.76 -9.13
N PRO A 54 -31.33 14.57 -9.15
CA PRO A 54 -31.18 15.62 -10.15
C PRO A 54 -31.29 15.08 -11.58
N GLY A 55 -32.13 15.69 -12.41
CA GLY A 55 -32.36 15.25 -13.79
C GLY A 55 -33.24 14.01 -13.96
N ALA A 56 -33.76 13.44 -12.86
CA ALA A 56 -34.69 12.31 -12.90
C ALA A 56 -36.16 12.77 -12.89
N ASN A 57 -37.07 11.85 -13.25
CA ASN A 57 -38.52 12.03 -13.12
C ASN A 57 -39.16 10.87 -12.35
N SER A 58 -38.54 10.54 -11.21
CA SER A 58 -38.93 9.41 -10.38
C SER A 58 -38.68 9.75 -8.91
N THR A 59 -39.59 9.29 -8.07
CA THR A 59 -39.62 9.56 -6.64
C THR A 59 -39.17 8.35 -5.86
N TYR A 60 -38.25 8.59 -4.93
CA TYR A 60 -37.64 7.59 -4.07
C TYR A 60 -37.71 8.01 -2.60
N VAL A 61 -37.63 7.04 -1.70
CA VAL A 61 -37.36 7.26 -0.28
C VAL A 61 -35.91 6.92 -0.01
N GLY A 62 -35.19 7.81 0.65
CA GLY A 62 -33.78 7.59 0.97
C GLY A 62 -33.33 8.28 2.24
N VAL A 63 -32.09 7.98 2.63
CA VAL A 63 -31.37 8.60 3.73
C VAL A 63 -30.23 9.43 3.16
N TRP A 64 -30.03 10.64 3.67
CA TRP A 64 -28.91 11.52 3.34
C TRP A 64 -28.38 12.22 4.60
N TYR A 65 -27.20 12.81 4.51
CA TYR A 65 -26.63 13.58 5.61
C TYR A 65 -27.42 14.86 5.88
N GLY A 66 -27.75 15.14 7.14
CA GLY A 66 -28.48 16.34 7.55
C GLY A 66 -27.63 17.60 7.61
N LYS A 67 -26.33 17.46 7.94
CA LYS A 67 -25.38 18.58 8.11
C LYS A 67 -24.50 18.87 6.89
N VAL A 68 -24.59 18.05 5.84
CA VAL A 68 -23.81 18.24 4.61
C VAL A 68 -24.63 19.09 3.64
N SER A 69 -24.06 20.22 3.19
CA SER A 69 -24.76 21.18 2.32
C SER A 69 -25.09 20.61 0.93
N VAL A 70 -24.25 19.70 0.42
CA VAL A 70 -24.49 18.97 -0.83
C VAL A 70 -25.33 17.74 -0.55
N ARG A 71 -26.51 17.64 -1.16
CA ARG A 71 -27.44 16.51 -1.02
C ARG A 71 -26.75 15.19 -1.39
N THR A 72 -26.32 14.44 -0.38
CA THR A 72 -25.57 13.20 -0.53
C THR A 72 -26.39 12.04 0.02
N VAL A 73 -27.09 11.33 -0.86
CA VAL A 73 -27.90 10.17 -0.51
C VAL A 73 -26.98 8.96 -0.28
N VAL A 74 -27.20 8.24 0.82
CA VAL A 74 -26.37 7.11 1.28
C VAL A 74 -27.15 5.80 1.34
N TRP A 75 -28.48 5.87 1.25
CA TRP A 75 -29.35 4.71 1.23
C TRP A 75 -30.67 5.04 0.51
N VAL A 76 -31.23 4.08 -0.22
CA VAL A 76 -32.47 4.22 -1.01
C VAL A 76 -33.32 2.95 -0.86
N ALA A 77 -34.56 3.10 -0.41
CA ALA A 77 -35.46 1.98 -0.14
C ALA A 77 -36.00 1.34 -1.43
N ASN A 78 -36.70 2.12 -2.25
CA ASN A 78 -37.43 1.66 -3.43
C ASN A 78 -36.63 1.87 -4.72
N ARG A 79 -35.32 1.59 -4.70
CA ARG A 79 -34.42 1.86 -5.83
C ARG A 79 -34.77 1.08 -7.10
N GLU A 80 -35.37 -0.11 -6.98
CA GLU A 80 -35.83 -0.93 -8.10
C GLU A 80 -37.25 -0.59 -8.58
N HIS A 81 -38.06 0.00 -7.70
CA HIS A 81 -39.48 0.29 -7.92
C HIS A 81 -39.79 1.74 -7.55
N PRO A 82 -39.31 2.72 -8.34
CA PRO A 82 -39.64 4.13 -8.13
C PRO A 82 -41.13 4.41 -8.26
N ILE A 83 -41.58 5.50 -7.64
CA ILE A 83 -42.87 6.11 -7.98
C ILE A 83 -42.64 7.04 -9.20
N PRO A 84 -43.36 6.88 -10.32
CA PRO A 84 -43.21 7.77 -11.47
C PRO A 84 -43.53 9.24 -11.13
N GLY A 85 -42.81 10.18 -11.71
CA GLY A 85 -42.96 11.62 -11.44
C GLY A 85 -42.03 12.13 -10.34
N ALA A 86 -41.81 13.44 -10.31
CA ALA A 86 -41.03 14.08 -9.25
C ALA A 86 -41.82 14.07 -7.92
N VAL A 87 -41.14 14.37 -6.80
CA VAL A 87 -41.79 14.42 -5.48
C VAL A 87 -42.98 15.38 -5.48
N ALA A 88 -42.86 16.51 -6.18
CA ALA A 88 -43.92 17.51 -6.31
C ALA A 88 -45.18 16.98 -7.02
N ASP A 89 -45.02 16.01 -7.92
CA ASP A 89 -46.12 15.36 -8.65
C ASP A 89 -46.81 14.26 -7.81
N ASN A 90 -46.23 13.91 -6.66
CA ASN A 90 -46.65 12.80 -5.81
C ASN A 90 -47.03 13.25 -4.38
N PRO A 91 -47.88 14.27 -4.17
CA PRO A 91 -48.19 14.80 -2.84
C PRO A 91 -48.89 13.79 -1.91
N GLY A 92 -49.55 12.77 -2.47
CA GLY A 92 -50.20 11.69 -1.72
C GLY A 92 -49.29 10.50 -1.39
N ALA A 93 -48.03 10.48 -1.85
CA ALA A 93 -47.12 9.38 -1.54
C ALA A 93 -46.75 9.37 -0.04
N THR A 94 -46.67 8.17 0.53
CA THR A 94 -46.42 7.99 1.97
C THR A 94 -45.48 6.83 2.27
N LEU A 95 -44.66 7.01 3.31
CA LEU A 95 -43.97 5.92 4.00
C LEU A 95 -44.72 5.68 5.32
N SER A 96 -45.19 4.45 5.53
CA SER A 96 -46.08 4.13 6.65
C SER A 96 -45.71 2.81 7.32
N VAL A 97 -46.07 2.68 8.60
CA VAL A 97 -45.95 1.44 9.38
C VAL A 97 -47.37 0.98 9.75
N SER A 98 -47.72 -0.26 9.43
CA SER A 98 -49.01 -0.85 9.83
C SER A 98 -49.04 -1.21 11.31
N ALA A 99 -50.23 -1.43 11.87
CA ALA A 99 -50.38 -1.91 13.25
C ALA A 99 -49.71 -3.28 13.51
N THR A 100 -49.48 -4.07 12.45
CA THR A 100 -48.79 -5.36 12.52
C THR A 100 -47.29 -5.26 12.26
N GLY A 101 -46.76 -4.07 11.94
CA GLY A 101 -45.34 -3.83 11.72
C GLY A 101 -44.88 -3.88 10.27
N THR A 102 -45.78 -3.89 9.28
CA THR A 102 -45.37 -3.76 7.88
C THR A 102 -44.93 -2.33 7.60
N LEU A 103 -43.67 -2.12 7.22
CA LEU A 103 -43.16 -0.84 6.72
C LEU A 103 -43.35 -0.79 5.20
N ALA A 104 -44.03 0.21 4.67
CA ALA A 104 -44.36 0.27 3.24
C ALA A 104 -44.32 1.69 2.67
N ILE A 105 -43.93 1.77 1.39
CA ILE A 105 -44.02 2.97 0.55
C ILE A 105 -45.21 2.78 -0.39
N ALA A 106 -46.14 3.72 -0.35
CA ALA A 106 -47.33 3.72 -1.19
C ALA A 106 -47.48 5.03 -1.98
N THR A 107 -48.03 4.94 -3.17
CA THR A 107 -48.42 6.09 -4.00
C THR A 107 -49.71 6.73 -3.45
N GLY A 108 -50.11 7.90 -4.00
CA GLY A 108 -51.33 8.59 -3.57
C GLY A 108 -52.64 7.82 -3.78
N ASN A 109 -52.64 6.79 -4.62
CA ASN A 109 -53.79 5.89 -4.81
C ASN A 109 -53.68 4.61 -3.94
N SER A 110 -52.79 4.58 -2.95
CA SER A 110 -52.53 3.44 -2.05
C SER A 110 -51.88 2.21 -2.71
N THR A 111 -51.32 2.34 -3.92
CA THR A 111 -50.52 1.25 -4.51
C THR A 111 -49.18 1.15 -3.80
N ILE A 112 -48.87 -0.03 -3.23
CA ILE A 112 -47.59 -0.30 -2.57
C ILE A 112 -46.52 -0.58 -3.62
N VAL A 113 -45.43 0.21 -3.61
CA VAL A 113 -44.28 0.02 -4.51
C VAL A 113 -43.10 -0.67 -3.83
N TRP A 114 -43.04 -0.63 -2.50
CA TRP A 114 -42.01 -1.27 -1.70
C TRP A 114 -42.55 -1.57 -0.31
N SER A 115 -42.18 -2.71 0.26
CA SER A 115 -42.54 -3.03 1.64
C SER A 115 -41.62 -4.04 2.29
N VAL A 116 -41.55 -4.00 3.61
CA VAL A 116 -40.91 -4.99 4.47
C VAL A 116 -41.95 -5.49 5.46
N LYS A 117 -42.09 -6.81 5.53
CA LYS A 117 -43.01 -7.47 6.46
C LYS A 117 -42.22 -8.33 7.46
N PRO A 118 -42.30 -8.04 8.77
CA PRO A 118 -41.66 -8.87 9.79
C PRO A 118 -42.31 -10.26 9.85
N ALA A 119 -41.55 -11.26 10.30
CA ALA A 119 -42.03 -12.65 10.39
C ALA A 119 -43.18 -12.82 11.39
N ALA A 120 -43.19 -12.03 12.47
CA ALA A 120 -44.24 -11.98 13.47
C ALA A 120 -44.78 -10.54 13.60
N ALA A 121 -46.03 -10.43 14.06
CA ALA A 121 -46.63 -9.13 14.32
C ALA A 121 -45.91 -8.45 15.50
N LEU A 122 -45.58 -7.17 15.33
CA LEU A 122 -44.85 -6.38 16.31
C LEU A 122 -45.81 -5.64 17.25
N ALA A 123 -45.47 -5.55 18.53
CA ALA A 123 -46.21 -4.77 19.51
C ALA A 123 -45.82 -3.28 19.42
N SER A 124 -46.77 -2.42 19.04
CA SER A 124 -46.56 -0.97 18.89
C SER A 124 -45.33 -0.62 18.04
N PRO A 125 -45.30 -1.06 16.77
CA PRO A 125 -44.12 -0.93 15.92
C PRO A 125 -43.79 0.53 15.58
N ALA A 126 -42.51 0.81 15.41
CA ALA A 126 -42.01 2.09 14.91
C ALA A 126 -40.83 1.87 13.96
N ALA A 127 -40.80 2.61 12.86
CA ALA A 127 -39.61 2.72 12.00
C ALA A 127 -38.88 4.03 12.34
N ARG A 128 -37.63 3.94 12.77
CA ARG A 128 -36.84 5.06 13.30
C ARG A 128 -35.54 5.23 12.53
N ILE A 129 -35.19 6.46 12.20
CA ILE A 129 -33.86 6.79 11.67
C ILE A 129 -32.90 7.07 12.83
N LEU A 130 -31.84 6.27 12.96
CA LEU A 130 -30.81 6.42 13.98
C LEU A 130 -29.72 7.40 13.53
N ASP A 131 -28.96 7.94 14.49
CA ASP A 131 -27.91 8.94 14.21
C ASP A 131 -26.64 8.37 13.56
N ASN A 132 -26.53 7.04 13.46
CA ASN A 132 -25.56 6.37 12.59
C ASN A 132 -26.07 6.20 11.14
N GLY A 133 -27.32 6.60 10.85
CA GLY A 133 -27.95 6.49 9.53
C GLY A 133 -28.74 5.21 9.31
N ASN A 134 -28.81 4.31 10.29
CA ASN A 134 -29.57 3.07 10.17
C ASN A 134 -31.09 3.34 10.33
N LEU A 135 -31.89 2.93 9.35
CA LEU A 135 -33.35 2.91 9.47
C LEU A 135 -33.78 1.58 10.08
N VAL A 136 -34.33 1.63 11.29
CA VAL A 136 -34.66 0.43 12.07
C VAL A 136 -36.16 0.33 12.29
N LEU A 137 -36.74 -0.83 11.98
CA LEU A 137 -38.10 -1.21 12.37
C LEU A 137 -38.01 -2.08 13.62
N ALA A 138 -38.58 -1.57 14.72
CA ALA A 138 -38.57 -2.26 16.01
C ALA A 138 -39.95 -2.24 16.69
N ASP A 139 -40.14 -3.16 17.63
CA ASP A 139 -41.26 -3.11 18.58
C ASP A 139 -41.00 -2.12 19.72
N ALA A 140 -42.02 -1.88 20.56
CA ALA A 140 -41.89 -1.00 21.72
C ALA A 140 -40.91 -1.50 22.81
N GLY A 141 -40.57 -2.79 22.80
CA GLY A 141 -39.57 -3.39 23.69
C GLY A 141 -38.13 -3.19 23.19
N GLY A 142 -37.94 -2.60 22.01
CA GLY A 142 -36.63 -2.41 21.38
C GLY A 142 -36.17 -3.62 20.55
N GLY A 143 -37.01 -4.64 20.37
CA GLY A 143 -36.74 -5.78 19.51
C GLY A 143 -36.67 -5.35 18.05
N VAL A 144 -35.48 -5.40 17.45
CA VAL A 144 -35.25 -5.04 16.04
C VAL A 144 -35.75 -6.17 15.14
N ALA A 145 -36.75 -5.87 14.31
CA ALA A 145 -37.33 -6.80 13.36
C ALA A 145 -36.72 -6.67 11.96
N TRP A 146 -36.28 -5.46 11.59
CA TRP A 146 -35.60 -5.17 10.33
C TRP A 146 -34.74 -3.93 10.47
N GLU A 147 -33.64 -3.87 9.73
CA GLU A 147 -32.74 -2.72 9.68
C GLU A 147 -32.21 -2.47 8.26
N GLY A 148 -32.05 -1.19 7.90
CA GLY A 148 -31.56 -0.77 6.58
C GLY A 148 -30.10 -1.14 6.34
N PHE A 149 -29.30 -1.25 7.40
CA PHE A 149 -27.89 -1.66 7.30
C PHE A 149 -27.70 -3.09 6.80
N ASP A 150 -28.72 -3.95 6.90
CA ASP A 150 -28.73 -5.28 6.28
C ASP A 150 -28.98 -5.24 4.76
N TYR A 151 -29.39 -4.09 4.22
CA TYR A 151 -29.73 -3.87 2.81
C TYR A 151 -29.04 -2.61 2.28
N PRO A 152 -27.69 -2.58 2.25
CA PRO A 152 -26.93 -1.43 1.73
C PRO A 152 -27.27 -1.12 0.28
N THR A 153 -27.03 0.12 -0.13
CA THR A 153 -27.14 0.54 -1.55
C THR A 153 -25.77 0.61 -2.20
N ASP A 154 -25.24 1.79 -2.47
CA ASP A 154 -23.91 2.00 -3.06
C ASP A 154 -22.88 2.51 -2.04
N THR A 155 -23.30 2.73 -0.81
CA THR A 155 -22.51 3.39 0.23
C THR A 155 -22.37 2.52 1.48
N LEU A 156 -21.17 2.46 2.05
CA LEU A 156 -20.89 1.92 3.38
C LEU A 156 -20.58 3.09 4.34
N LEU A 157 -21.45 3.27 5.32
CA LEU A 157 -21.30 4.22 6.43
C LEU A 157 -20.47 3.61 7.56
N PRO A 158 -20.02 4.41 8.55
CA PRO A 158 -19.45 3.88 9.78
C PRO A 158 -20.37 2.84 10.43
N ASP A 159 -19.77 1.80 11.00
CA ASP A 159 -20.42 0.67 11.69
C ASP A 159 -21.28 -0.24 10.82
N MET A 160 -21.52 0.10 9.55
CA MET A 160 -22.12 -0.82 8.59
C MET A 160 -21.18 -2.00 8.31
N LYS A 161 -21.78 -3.18 8.11
CA LYS A 161 -21.06 -4.41 7.78
C LYS A 161 -21.15 -4.69 6.28
N LEU A 162 -20.00 -4.85 5.64
CA LEU A 162 -19.85 -5.45 4.31
C LEU A 162 -19.47 -6.92 4.45
N GLY A 163 -20.15 -7.82 3.74
CA GLY A 163 -19.83 -9.25 3.76
C GLY A 163 -20.97 -10.13 4.28
N VAL A 164 -20.64 -11.32 4.76
CA VAL A 164 -21.61 -12.42 4.93
C VAL A 164 -21.88 -12.70 6.41
N ASP A 165 -23.16 -12.70 6.78
CA ASP A 165 -23.66 -13.32 8.00
C ASP A 165 -23.95 -14.80 7.70
N LEU A 166 -23.15 -15.69 8.26
CA LEU A 166 -23.21 -17.13 8.00
C LEU A 166 -24.38 -17.81 8.71
N VAL A 167 -24.90 -17.21 9.79
CA VAL A 167 -26.03 -17.75 10.55
C VAL A 167 -27.35 -17.46 9.84
N LYS A 168 -27.53 -16.22 9.39
CA LYS A 168 -28.75 -15.78 8.69
C LYS A 168 -28.68 -16.01 7.17
N GLY A 169 -27.51 -16.39 6.65
CA GLY A 169 -27.27 -16.55 5.21
C GLY A 169 -27.36 -15.23 4.42
N ARG A 170 -27.12 -14.09 5.08
CA ARG A 170 -27.25 -12.76 4.47
C ARG A 170 -25.92 -12.26 3.94
N ASN A 171 -25.86 -11.93 2.66
CA ASN A 171 -24.72 -11.28 2.04
C ASN A 171 -25.00 -9.77 1.84
N ARG A 172 -24.20 -8.92 2.49
CA ARG A 172 -24.28 -7.45 2.39
C ARG A 172 -23.25 -6.99 1.37
N THR A 173 -23.72 -6.49 0.23
CA THR A 173 -22.90 -6.04 -0.90
C THR A 173 -23.22 -4.60 -1.26
N LEU A 174 -22.25 -3.84 -1.78
CA LEU A 174 -22.56 -2.52 -2.35
C LEU A 174 -22.85 -2.68 -3.84
N THR A 175 -23.91 -2.06 -4.31
CA THR A 175 -24.29 -2.03 -5.73
C THR A 175 -24.44 -0.59 -6.16
N ALA A 176 -23.57 -0.15 -7.07
CA ALA A 176 -23.55 1.22 -7.58
C ALA A 176 -24.92 1.62 -8.15
N TRP A 177 -25.20 2.91 -8.14
CA TRP A 177 -26.31 3.45 -8.92
C TRP A 177 -26.03 3.27 -10.41
N LYS A 178 -27.07 3.02 -11.21
CA LYS A 178 -26.94 2.89 -12.66
C LYS A 178 -26.41 4.19 -13.28
N SER A 179 -26.83 5.35 -12.76
CA SER A 179 -26.28 6.67 -13.10
C SER A 179 -26.56 7.68 -11.98
N PRO A 180 -25.96 8.89 -12.00
CA PRO A 180 -26.27 9.93 -11.00
C PRO A 180 -27.75 10.33 -10.90
N SER A 181 -28.52 10.14 -11.99
CA SER A 181 -29.97 10.39 -12.04
C SER A 181 -30.82 9.13 -11.90
N ASP A 182 -30.23 7.94 -11.78
CA ASP A 182 -30.94 6.67 -11.69
C ASP A 182 -30.32 5.79 -10.58
N PRO A 183 -30.92 5.77 -9.37
CA PRO A 183 -30.43 5.00 -8.25
C PRO A 183 -30.72 3.51 -8.34
N SER A 184 -31.39 3.04 -9.41
CA SER A 184 -31.59 1.60 -9.61
C SER A 184 -30.26 0.84 -9.63
N PRO A 185 -30.25 -0.45 -9.27
CA PRO A 185 -29.03 -1.26 -9.26
C PRO A 185 -28.30 -1.21 -10.62
N GLY A 186 -27.08 -0.69 -10.61
CA GLY A 186 -26.17 -0.72 -11.75
C GLY A 186 -25.42 -2.05 -11.86
N PRO A 187 -24.59 -2.22 -12.91
CA PRO A 187 -23.83 -3.45 -13.13
C PRO A 187 -22.61 -3.60 -12.20
N VAL A 188 -22.22 -2.53 -11.50
CA VAL A 188 -21.03 -2.50 -10.65
C VAL A 188 -21.37 -2.92 -9.22
N VAL A 189 -20.76 -4.01 -8.76
CA VAL A 189 -21.01 -4.62 -7.46
C VAL A 189 -19.69 -4.82 -6.72
N MET A 190 -19.68 -4.50 -5.42
CA MET A 190 -18.60 -4.78 -4.49
C MET A 190 -19.09 -5.80 -3.46
N ALA A 191 -18.39 -6.93 -3.34
CA ALA A 191 -18.77 -8.01 -2.44
C ALA A 191 -17.56 -8.72 -1.80
N MET A 192 -17.81 -9.32 -0.63
CA MET A 192 -16.87 -10.20 0.05
C MET A 192 -16.96 -11.61 -0.55
N VAL A 193 -15.81 -12.17 -0.93
CA VAL A 193 -15.66 -13.58 -1.31
C VAL A 193 -14.96 -14.30 -0.17
N THR A 194 -15.59 -15.36 0.33
CA THR A 194 -15.13 -16.09 1.53
C THR A 194 -14.34 -17.37 1.21
N SER A 195 -14.13 -17.69 -0.06
CA SER A 195 -13.31 -18.83 -0.48
C SER A 195 -11.82 -18.57 -0.26
N GLY A 196 -11.12 -19.53 0.35
CA GLY A 196 -9.73 -19.35 0.78
C GLY A 196 -9.63 -18.33 1.91
N ASP A 197 -8.67 -17.41 1.82
CA ASP A 197 -8.59 -16.28 2.74
C ASP A 197 -9.51 -15.15 2.23
N PRO A 198 -10.49 -14.63 2.99
CA PRO A 198 -11.52 -13.78 2.40
C PRO A 198 -10.99 -12.46 1.84
N GLN A 199 -11.58 -12.02 0.74
CA GLN A 199 -11.19 -10.82 0.02
C GLN A 199 -12.41 -10.06 -0.47
N VAL A 200 -12.26 -8.77 -0.69
CA VAL A 200 -13.28 -7.94 -1.34
C VAL A 200 -12.92 -7.74 -2.79
N PHE A 201 -13.92 -7.83 -3.66
CA PHE A 201 -13.78 -7.67 -5.09
C PHE A 201 -14.81 -6.68 -5.60
N ILE A 202 -14.50 -6.04 -6.73
CA ILE A 202 -15.42 -5.21 -7.51
C ILE A 202 -15.57 -5.86 -8.88
N TRP A 203 -16.81 -6.05 -9.32
CA TRP A 203 -17.16 -6.53 -10.64
C TRP A 203 -18.00 -5.49 -11.37
N ASN A 204 -17.95 -5.54 -12.71
CA ASN A 204 -18.88 -4.89 -13.60
C ASN A 204 -19.51 -5.94 -14.51
N GLY A 205 -20.74 -6.36 -14.20
CA GLY A 205 -21.30 -7.57 -14.80
C GLY A 205 -20.42 -8.78 -14.50
N ASP A 206 -19.93 -9.46 -15.54
CA ASP A 206 -19.06 -10.64 -15.39
C ASP A 206 -17.56 -10.28 -15.29
N ASP A 207 -17.20 -9.02 -15.59
CA ASP A 207 -15.82 -8.58 -15.61
C ASP A 207 -15.35 -8.23 -14.19
N LEU A 208 -14.27 -8.87 -13.74
CA LEU A 208 -13.61 -8.48 -12.49
C LEU A 208 -12.79 -7.20 -12.71
N VAL A 209 -13.08 -6.16 -11.92
CA VAL A 209 -12.48 -4.82 -12.05
C VAL A 209 -11.36 -4.61 -11.05
N TRP A 210 -11.53 -5.09 -9.81
CA TRP A 210 -10.57 -4.86 -8.74
C TRP A 210 -10.64 -5.93 -7.65
N ARG A 211 -9.52 -6.12 -6.95
CA ARG A 211 -9.37 -7.02 -5.80
C ARG A 211 -8.65 -6.29 -4.65
N SER A 212 -9.23 -6.32 -3.45
CA SER A 212 -8.63 -5.75 -2.24
C SER A 212 -7.44 -6.52 -1.72
N GLY A 213 -7.31 -7.79 -2.09
CA GLY A 213 -6.46 -8.75 -1.37
C GLY A 213 -7.05 -9.14 -0.01
N PRO A 214 -6.48 -10.16 0.65
CA PRO A 214 -6.95 -10.60 1.95
C PRO A 214 -6.64 -9.57 3.04
N TRP A 215 -7.30 -9.74 4.19
CA TRP A 215 -7.04 -8.99 5.40
C TRP A 215 -5.78 -9.53 6.10
N ASP A 216 -4.75 -8.70 6.28
CA ASP A 216 -3.47 -9.08 6.87
C ASP A 216 -3.46 -9.01 8.41
N GLY A 217 -4.60 -8.80 9.05
CA GLY A 217 -4.70 -8.57 10.49
C GLY A 217 -4.76 -7.09 10.89
N VAL A 218 -4.36 -6.19 9.99
CA VAL A 218 -4.39 -4.73 10.20
C VAL A 218 -5.22 -4.04 9.11
N GLN A 219 -5.15 -4.52 7.87
CA GLN A 219 -5.82 -3.97 6.71
C GLN A 219 -5.93 -4.95 5.55
N PHE A 220 -6.61 -4.54 4.47
CA PHE A 220 -6.54 -5.29 3.21
C PHE A 220 -5.21 -5.00 2.48
N THR A 221 -4.52 -6.05 2.04
CA THR A 221 -3.18 -5.95 1.41
C THR A 221 -3.13 -5.13 0.11
N GLY A 222 -4.27 -4.86 -0.51
CA GLY A 222 -4.45 -4.01 -1.70
C GLY A 222 -4.95 -2.60 -1.39
N VAL A 223 -5.06 -2.21 -0.12
CA VAL A 223 -5.51 -0.88 0.31
C VAL A 223 -4.47 -0.28 1.27
N PRO A 224 -3.32 0.22 0.75
CA PRO A 224 -2.25 0.77 1.58
C PRO A 224 -2.70 1.98 2.41
N ASP A 225 -3.62 2.80 1.88
CA ASP A 225 -4.01 4.09 2.45
C ASP A 225 -4.74 3.98 3.80
N THR A 226 -5.08 2.79 4.31
CA THR A 226 -5.72 2.66 5.64
C THR A 226 -4.79 2.99 6.80
N VAL A 227 -3.46 2.86 6.64
CA VAL A 227 -2.48 3.14 7.71
C VAL A 227 -2.43 4.62 8.12
N THR A 228 -2.89 5.52 7.25
CA THR A 228 -2.82 6.97 7.50
C THR A 228 -4.05 7.49 8.27
N TYR A 229 -4.98 6.61 8.67
CA TYR A 229 -6.16 7.00 9.44
C TYR A 229 -5.97 6.79 10.94
N SER A 230 -5.56 7.84 11.66
CA SER A 230 -5.49 7.80 13.12
C SER A 230 -6.86 7.81 13.80
N ASP A 231 -7.86 8.45 13.20
CA ASP A 231 -9.21 8.58 13.78
C ASP A 231 -10.17 7.44 13.41
N PHE A 232 -9.68 6.40 12.71
CA PHE A 232 -10.51 5.30 12.25
C PHE A 232 -10.06 4.00 12.90
N THR A 233 -11.04 3.13 13.14
CA THR A 233 -10.76 1.72 13.42
C THR A 233 -11.39 0.88 12.33
N PHE A 234 -10.60 0.03 11.72
CA PHE A 234 -11.06 -0.95 10.73
C PHE A 234 -11.19 -2.29 11.43
N SER A 235 -12.35 -2.91 11.30
CA SER A 235 -12.65 -4.20 11.92
C SER A 235 -12.96 -5.22 10.85
N PHE A 236 -12.29 -6.35 10.94
CA PHE A 236 -12.53 -7.50 10.10
C PHE A 236 -12.78 -8.72 10.98
N ILE A 237 -13.99 -9.26 10.88
CA ILE A 237 -14.44 -10.42 11.63
C ILE A 237 -14.47 -11.59 10.66
N ASN A 238 -13.75 -12.66 10.97
CA ASN A 238 -13.77 -13.91 10.22
C ASN A 238 -13.88 -15.07 11.21
N ASN A 239 -15.11 -15.53 11.43
CA ASN A 239 -15.40 -16.63 12.34
C ASN A 239 -16.62 -17.44 11.85
N VAL A 240 -17.09 -18.38 12.67
CA VAL A 240 -18.22 -19.27 12.32
C VAL A 240 -19.58 -18.55 12.22
N GLN A 241 -19.69 -17.33 12.73
CA GLN A 241 -20.93 -16.54 12.70
C GLN A 241 -20.95 -15.58 11.51
N GLU A 242 -19.83 -14.94 11.20
CA GLU A 242 -19.76 -13.94 10.13
C GLU A 242 -18.36 -13.77 9.54
N VAL A 243 -18.35 -13.33 8.28
CA VAL A 243 -17.16 -12.85 7.55
C VAL A 243 -17.45 -11.44 7.05
N THR A 244 -17.09 -10.44 7.85
CA THR A 244 -17.51 -9.05 7.61
C THR A 244 -16.39 -8.04 7.83
N TYR A 245 -16.43 -6.97 7.05
CA TYR A 245 -15.62 -5.77 7.22
C TYR A 245 -16.51 -4.61 7.67
N SER A 246 -16.02 -3.80 8.59
CA SER A 246 -16.63 -2.54 9.01
C SER A 246 -15.55 -1.53 9.35
N PHE A 247 -15.93 -0.26 9.42
CA PHE A 247 -15.04 0.79 9.94
C PHE A 247 -15.80 1.69 10.90
N HIS A 248 -15.11 2.20 11.90
CA HIS A 248 -15.61 3.15 12.87
C HIS A 248 -14.81 4.45 12.77
N VAL A 249 -15.43 5.57 13.12
CA VAL A 249 -14.80 6.90 13.14
C VAL A 249 -14.92 7.46 14.55
N HIS A 250 -13.79 7.60 15.26
CA HIS A 250 -13.76 7.99 16.68
C HIS A 250 -14.14 9.45 16.90
N ASN A 251 -13.69 10.32 16.00
CA ASN A 251 -14.04 11.73 16.07
C ASN A 251 -15.38 11.96 15.36
N GLU A 252 -16.44 12.16 16.13
CA GLU A 252 -17.80 12.36 15.62
C GLU A 252 -17.96 13.59 14.72
N SER A 253 -17.00 14.52 14.72
CA SER A 253 -16.99 15.67 13.81
C SER A 253 -16.57 15.27 12.39
N ILE A 254 -15.91 14.12 12.23
CA ILE A 254 -15.44 13.62 10.93
C ILE A 254 -16.58 12.85 10.27
N ILE A 255 -17.08 13.40 9.17
CA ILE A 255 -18.05 12.72 8.31
C ILE A 255 -17.29 12.02 7.19
N SER A 256 -17.33 10.68 7.16
CA SER A 256 -16.66 9.87 6.14
C SER A 256 -17.52 8.69 5.67
N ARG A 257 -17.33 8.28 4.42
CA ARG A 257 -18.03 7.15 3.80
C ARG A 257 -17.15 6.46 2.76
N LEU A 258 -17.48 5.20 2.47
CA LEU A 258 -17.09 4.53 1.24
C LEU A 258 -18.27 4.56 0.27
N GLY A 259 -18.08 5.09 -0.93
CA GLY A 259 -19.08 5.07 -1.99
C GLY A 259 -18.57 4.32 -3.22
N LEU A 260 -19.41 3.47 -3.79
CA LEU A 260 -19.18 2.76 -5.04
C LEU A 260 -19.97 3.43 -6.16
N ASN A 261 -19.33 3.80 -7.26
CA ASN A 261 -20.02 4.38 -8.40
C ASN A 261 -19.56 3.75 -9.72
N THR A 262 -20.28 4.09 -10.80
CA THR A 262 -20.03 3.59 -12.16
C THR A 262 -19.01 4.41 -12.94
N THR A 263 -18.48 5.50 -12.37
CA THR A 263 -17.44 6.32 -13.01
C THR A 263 -16.07 5.63 -12.91
N GLY A 264 -15.13 5.93 -13.83
CA GLY A 264 -13.74 5.45 -13.75
C GLY A 264 -13.57 3.94 -13.96
N ASN A 265 -13.07 3.53 -15.13
CA ASN A 265 -12.72 2.13 -15.45
C ASN A 265 -13.81 1.09 -15.11
N ASN A 266 -15.07 1.39 -15.40
CA ASN A 266 -16.22 0.51 -15.16
C ASN A 266 -16.53 0.21 -13.68
N GLY A 267 -15.99 0.99 -12.73
CA GLY A 267 -16.32 0.85 -11.31
C GLY A 267 -15.25 1.47 -10.42
N LEU A 268 -15.66 2.44 -9.59
CA LEU A 268 -14.77 3.19 -8.73
C LEU A 268 -15.29 3.19 -7.30
N LEU A 269 -14.50 2.65 -6.39
CA LEU A 269 -14.68 2.76 -4.96
C LEU A 269 -13.93 3.99 -4.46
N GLN A 270 -14.60 4.83 -3.67
CA GLN A 270 -14.03 6.06 -3.16
C GLN A 270 -14.27 6.17 -1.66
N ARG A 271 -13.21 6.43 -0.89
CA ARG A 271 -13.34 6.94 0.46
C ARG A 271 -13.34 8.46 0.43
N SER A 272 -14.43 9.05 0.89
CA SER A 272 -14.58 10.51 0.94
C SER A 272 -14.75 10.99 2.37
N THR A 273 -14.16 12.13 2.67
CA THR A 273 -14.33 12.84 3.95
C THR A 273 -14.84 14.24 3.67
N TRP A 274 -15.86 14.66 4.41
CA TRP A 274 -16.44 15.99 4.24
C TRP A 274 -15.53 17.06 4.83
N VAL A 275 -15.26 18.12 4.06
CA VAL A 275 -14.49 19.28 4.51
C VAL A 275 -15.42 20.49 4.60
N GLU A 276 -15.88 20.79 5.81
CA GLU A 276 -16.87 21.84 6.09
C GLU A 276 -16.44 23.19 5.51
N ALA A 277 -15.18 23.59 5.74
CA ALA A 277 -14.64 24.87 5.28
C ALA A 277 -14.67 25.05 3.75
N ALA A 278 -14.61 23.94 3.00
CA ALA A 278 -14.63 23.95 1.53
C ALA A 278 -16.02 23.60 0.97
N GLY A 279 -16.97 23.15 1.79
CA GLY A 279 -18.28 22.71 1.36
C GLY A 279 -18.23 21.56 0.34
N THR A 280 -17.25 20.67 0.44
CA THR A 280 -17.03 19.59 -0.54
C THR A 280 -16.57 18.29 0.08
N TRP A 281 -16.83 17.19 -0.63
CA TRP A 281 -16.27 15.88 -0.32
C TRP A 281 -14.83 15.81 -0.82
N ASN A 282 -13.88 15.73 0.11
CA ASN A 282 -12.49 15.46 -0.23
C ASN A 282 -12.29 13.96 -0.48
N LEU A 283 -11.71 13.63 -1.63
CA LEU A 283 -11.34 12.25 -1.95
C LEU A 283 -10.07 11.88 -1.19
N TYR A 284 -10.15 10.92 -0.29
CA TYR A 284 -8.99 10.47 0.47
C TYR A 284 -8.22 9.39 -0.28
N TRP A 285 -8.92 8.32 -0.66
CA TRP A 285 -8.37 7.27 -1.52
C TRP A 285 -9.46 6.70 -2.42
N TYR A 286 -9.05 6.04 -3.48
CA TYR A 286 -9.93 5.36 -4.41
C TYR A 286 -9.28 4.10 -4.97
N ALA A 287 -10.10 3.19 -5.47
CA ALA A 287 -9.66 1.98 -6.16
C ALA A 287 -10.62 1.64 -7.31
N PRO A 288 -10.13 1.17 -8.47
CA PRO A 288 -8.71 1.06 -8.89
C PRO A 288 -7.99 2.41 -8.99
N LYS A 289 -6.71 2.47 -8.59
CA LYS A 289 -5.89 3.71 -8.56
C LYS A 289 -4.95 3.84 -9.75
N ASP A 290 -4.29 2.75 -10.13
CA ASP A 290 -3.23 2.71 -11.14
C ASP A 290 -3.31 1.44 -12.00
N GLN A 291 -2.41 1.30 -12.97
CA GLN A 291 -2.36 0.14 -13.86
C GLN A 291 -2.09 -1.20 -13.15
N CYS A 292 -1.55 -1.19 -11.93
CA CYS A 292 -1.32 -2.39 -11.13
C CYS A 292 -2.54 -2.80 -10.29
N ASP A 293 -3.57 -1.96 -10.23
CA ASP A 293 -4.88 -2.32 -9.68
C ASP A 293 -5.82 -2.95 -10.70
N ALA A 294 -5.47 -2.89 -11.99
CA ALA A 294 -6.09 -3.77 -12.98
C ALA A 294 -5.90 -5.23 -12.54
N VAL A 295 -6.84 -6.10 -12.89
CA VAL A 295 -6.78 -7.50 -12.47
C VAL A 295 -5.67 -8.23 -13.24
N SER A 296 -4.64 -8.63 -12.51
CA SER A 296 -3.53 -9.48 -12.98
C SER A 296 -2.86 -9.03 -14.31
N PRO A 297 -2.46 -7.75 -14.45
CA PRO A 297 -1.88 -7.20 -15.69
C PRO A 297 -0.58 -7.90 -16.10
N CYS A 298 0.16 -8.44 -15.13
CA CYS A 298 1.42 -9.13 -15.35
C CYS A 298 1.29 -10.67 -15.42
N GLY A 299 0.06 -11.17 -15.47
CA GLY A 299 -0.22 -12.61 -15.56
C GLY A 299 0.30 -13.44 -14.38
N PRO A 300 0.21 -14.78 -14.46
CA PRO A 300 0.67 -15.67 -13.41
C PRO A 300 2.19 -15.57 -13.16
N ASN A 301 2.60 -15.46 -11.89
CA ASN A 301 3.99 -15.34 -11.43
C ASN A 301 4.74 -14.08 -11.93
N GLY A 302 4.02 -13.13 -12.54
CA GLY A 302 4.52 -11.77 -12.78
C GLY A 302 4.18 -10.86 -11.60
N VAL A 303 5.02 -9.87 -11.37
CA VAL A 303 4.86 -8.85 -10.32
C VAL A 303 4.67 -7.49 -11.01
N CYS A 304 3.61 -6.80 -10.61
CA CYS A 304 3.36 -5.43 -11.02
C CYS A 304 3.99 -4.44 -10.04
N ASP A 305 4.83 -3.54 -10.54
CA ASP A 305 5.43 -2.45 -9.77
C ASP A 305 5.33 -1.16 -10.59
N THR A 306 4.58 -0.18 -10.08
CA THR A 306 4.41 1.12 -10.76
C THR A 306 5.69 1.96 -10.80
N ASN A 307 6.68 1.64 -9.96
CA ASN A 307 7.97 2.33 -9.93
C ASN A 307 9.01 1.68 -10.87
N ASN A 308 8.70 0.51 -11.42
CA ASN A 308 9.60 -0.19 -12.31
C ASN A 308 9.30 0.13 -13.79
N MET A 309 10.34 0.04 -14.62
CA MET A 309 10.21 0.17 -16.08
C MET A 309 10.98 -0.97 -16.76
N PRO A 310 10.31 -1.97 -17.36
CA PRO A 310 8.84 -2.12 -17.50
C PRO A 310 8.14 -2.43 -16.16
N VAL A 311 6.85 -2.13 -16.11
CA VAL A 311 5.97 -2.25 -14.93
C VAL A 311 5.86 -3.69 -14.46
N CYS A 312 5.80 -4.63 -15.41
CA CYS A 312 5.78 -6.04 -15.14
C CYS A 312 7.19 -6.61 -15.10
N SER A 313 7.50 -7.34 -14.03
CA SER A 313 8.72 -8.12 -13.88
C SER A 313 8.37 -9.57 -13.50
N CYS A 314 9.23 -10.52 -13.83
CA CYS A 314 9.06 -11.88 -13.32
C CYS A 314 9.57 -11.99 -11.88
N LEU A 315 8.93 -12.85 -11.08
CA LEU A 315 9.48 -13.27 -9.81
C LEU A 315 10.93 -13.79 -9.97
N ARG A 316 11.76 -13.60 -8.95
CA ARG A 316 13.11 -14.17 -8.93
C ARG A 316 13.05 -15.69 -9.18
N GLY A 317 13.89 -16.20 -10.07
CA GLY A 317 13.86 -17.62 -10.48
C GLY A 317 12.82 -17.97 -11.54
N PHE A 318 12.14 -16.96 -12.11
CA PHE A 318 11.18 -17.12 -13.20
C PHE A 318 11.63 -16.34 -14.44
N VAL A 319 11.15 -16.79 -15.60
CA VAL A 319 11.36 -16.18 -16.92
C VAL A 319 10.02 -15.97 -17.62
N PRO A 320 9.90 -15.01 -18.55
CA PRO A 320 8.67 -14.78 -19.28
C PRO A 320 8.20 -16.02 -20.03
N ARG A 321 6.91 -16.36 -19.93
CA ARG A 321 6.32 -17.47 -20.69
C ARG A 321 6.40 -17.22 -22.19
N SER A 322 6.15 -15.98 -22.60
CA SER A 322 6.19 -15.52 -23.98
C SER A 322 7.19 -14.35 -24.10
N PRO A 323 8.47 -14.63 -24.41
CA PRO A 323 9.48 -13.57 -24.52
C PRO A 323 9.14 -12.51 -25.57
N ALA A 324 8.48 -12.90 -26.66
CA ALA A 324 8.06 -11.98 -27.72
C ALA A 324 6.98 -11.00 -27.24
N ALA A 325 5.93 -11.49 -26.57
CA ALA A 325 4.90 -10.65 -25.96
C ALA A 325 5.49 -9.75 -24.86
N TRP A 326 6.38 -10.31 -24.03
CA TRP A 326 7.05 -9.58 -22.96
C TRP A 326 7.92 -8.43 -23.46
N ALA A 327 8.62 -8.61 -24.59
CA ALA A 327 9.40 -7.55 -25.25
C ALA A 327 8.51 -6.40 -25.74
N LEU A 328 7.25 -6.68 -26.08
CA LEU A 328 6.22 -5.69 -26.42
C LEU A 328 5.49 -5.14 -25.20
N ARG A 329 5.94 -5.48 -23.98
CA ARG A 329 5.33 -5.12 -22.69
C ARG A 329 3.93 -5.70 -22.47
N ASP A 330 3.60 -6.79 -23.17
CA ASP A 330 2.41 -7.59 -22.88
C ASP A 330 2.76 -8.70 -21.88
N GLY A 331 2.40 -8.45 -20.61
CA GLY A 331 2.70 -9.35 -19.50
C GLY A 331 1.62 -10.42 -19.24
N ARG A 332 0.52 -10.46 -20.00
CA ARG A 332 -0.67 -11.27 -19.66
C ARG A 332 -0.39 -12.78 -19.58
N ASP A 333 0.56 -13.28 -20.37
CA ASP A 333 0.98 -14.69 -20.34
C ASP A 333 1.76 -15.08 -19.07
N GLY A 334 2.23 -14.07 -18.33
CA GLY A 334 2.99 -14.21 -17.10
C GLY A 334 4.35 -14.88 -17.27
N CYS A 335 4.81 -15.51 -16.20
CA CYS A 335 6.13 -16.10 -16.07
C CYS A 335 6.06 -17.59 -15.67
N VAL A 336 7.11 -18.32 -16.03
CA VAL A 336 7.32 -19.73 -15.67
C VAL A 336 8.64 -19.88 -14.94
N ARG A 337 8.77 -20.91 -14.11
CA ARG A 337 10.03 -21.18 -13.39
C ARG A 337 11.15 -21.43 -14.38
N ALA A 338 12.32 -20.85 -14.13
CA ALA A 338 13.52 -21.14 -14.89
C ALA A 338 14.01 -22.57 -14.61
N THR A 339 14.04 -22.95 -13.32
CA THR A 339 14.43 -24.29 -12.87
C THR A 339 13.23 -25.02 -12.27
N PRO A 340 12.93 -26.27 -12.69
CA PRO A 340 11.90 -27.09 -12.06
C PRO A 340 12.18 -27.35 -10.58
N LEU A 341 11.12 -27.43 -9.77
CA LEU A 341 11.22 -27.79 -8.36
C LEU A 341 11.68 -29.26 -8.18
N ASP A 342 12.45 -29.50 -7.13
CA ASP A 342 12.96 -30.82 -6.75
C ASP A 342 12.42 -31.22 -5.35
N CYS A 343 11.09 -31.23 -5.25
CA CYS A 343 10.39 -31.50 -4.00
C CYS A 343 10.72 -32.88 -3.41
N ARG A 344 10.88 -33.91 -4.25
CA ARG A 344 11.09 -35.29 -3.79
C ARG A 344 12.39 -35.47 -3.01
N ASN A 345 13.43 -34.74 -3.40
CA ASN A 345 14.71 -34.74 -2.70
C ASN A 345 14.76 -33.71 -1.57
N GLY A 346 13.70 -32.93 -1.37
CA GLY A 346 13.61 -31.93 -0.30
C GLY A 346 14.64 -30.80 -0.42
N THR A 347 15.10 -30.48 -1.63
CA THR A 347 16.15 -29.47 -1.86
C THR A 347 15.58 -28.07 -2.11
N ASP A 348 14.29 -27.96 -2.40
CA ASP A 348 13.60 -26.68 -2.58
C ASP A 348 13.73 -25.78 -1.34
N GLY A 349 13.64 -24.48 -1.58
CA GLY A 349 13.54 -23.48 -0.54
C GLY A 349 12.68 -22.31 -0.99
N PHE A 350 12.80 -21.19 -0.29
CA PHE A 350 11.97 -20.02 -0.55
C PHE A 350 12.81 -18.77 -0.73
N VAL A 351 12.33 -17.89 -1.60
CA VAL A 351 12.76 -16.49 -1.67
C VAL A 351 11.63 -15.61 -1.14
N THR A 352 11.98 -14.60 -0.36
CA THR A 352 11.04 -13.61 0.13
C THR A 352 10.83 -12.50 -0.90
N LEU A 353 9.59 -12.30 -1.32
CA LEU A 353 9.13 -11.06 -1.95
C LEU A 353 8.56 -10.16 -0.85
N ARG A 354 9.10 -8.95 -0.72
CA ARG A 354 8.67 -7.98 0.29
C ARG A 354 7.62 -7.03 -0.28
N HIS A 355 6.86 -6.42 0.62
CA HIS A 355 5.92 -5.34 0.30
C HIS A 355 4.86 -5.75 -0.72
N ALA A 356 4.41 -7.01 -0.68
CA ALA A 356 3.49 -7.55 -1.65
C ALA A 356 2.03 -7.32 -1.23
N LYS A 357 1.19 -6.94 -2.20
CA LYS A 357 -0.21 -7.37 -2.23
C LYS A 357 -0.20 -8.84 -2.57
N VAL A 358 -0.45 -9.71 -1.60
CA VAL A 358 -0.35 -11.16 -1.81
C VAL A 358 -1.30 -11.64 -2.92
N PRO A 359 -0.98 -12.76 -3.61
CA PRO A 359 -1.75 -13.23 -4.76
C PRO A 359 -3.21 -13.54 -4.41
N ASP A 360 -4.04 -13.72 -5.42
CA ASP A 360 -5.43 -14.15 -5.23
C ASP A 360 -5.52 -15.43 -4.36
N THR A 361 -6.32 -15.38 -3.31
CA THR A 361 -6.47 -16.45 -2.31
C THR A 361 -7.67 -17.35 -2.56
N VAL A 362 -8.51 -17.13 -3.59
CA VAL A 362 -9.72 -17.95 -3.85
C VAL A 362 -9.42 -19.46 -3.90
N ARG A 363 -8.24 -19.84 -4.40
CA ARG A 363 -7.77 -21.24 -4.48
C ARG A 363 -6.60 -21.55 -3.53
N SER A 364 -6.46 -20.76 -2.47
CA SER A 364 -5.45 -20.98 -1.42
C SER A 364 -5.95 -21.94 -0.35
N VAL A 365 -5.01 -22.50 0.41
CA VAL A 365 -5.29 -23.25 1.64
C VAL A 365 -4.94 -22.37 2.82
N VAL A 366 -5.87 -22.20 3.75
CA VAL A 366 -5.72 -21.33 4.92
C VAL A 366 -5.78 -22.16 6.20
N ASP A 367 -4.81 -21.93 7.08
CA ASP A 367 -4.81 -22.48 8.44
C ASP A 367 -4.30 -21.41 9.42
N MET A 368 -5.23 -20.77 10.12
CA MET A 368 -4.93 -19.68 11.06
C MET A 368 -4.29 -20.16 12.37
N SER A 369 -4.21 -21.48 12.60
CA SER A 369 -3.60 -22.06 13.81
C SER A 369 -2.08 -22.21 13.72
N LEU A 370 -1.52 -22.17 12.52
CA LEU A 370 -0.10 -22.39 12.28
C LEU A 370 0.73 -21.12 12.49
N SER A 371 1.95 -21.29 12.99
CA SER A 371 2.99 -20.25 12.92
C SER A 371 3.58 -20.15 11.51
N LEU A 372 4.28 -19.05 11.22
CA LEU A 372 4.95 -18.88 9.93
C LEU A 372 5.97 -19.99 9.62
N GLU A 373 6.74 -20.47 10.62
CA GLU A 373 7.68 -21.58 10.39
C GLU A 373 6.94 -22.90 10.19
N GLN A 374 5.84 -23.15 10.91
CA GLN A 374 5.01 -24.33 10.65
C GLN A 374 4.40 -24.30 9.24
N CYS A 375 4.00 -23.11 8.78
CA CYS A 375 3.52 -22.87 7.42
C CYS A 375 4.60 -23.19 6.38
N ARG A 376 5.84 -22.73 6.62
CA ARG A 376 7.00 -23.07 5.77
C ARG A 376 7.20 -24.57 5.65
N GLN A 377 7.17 -25.28 6.78
CA GLN A 377 7.33 -26.74 6.82
C GLN A 377 6.17 -27.47 6.13
N ALA A 378 4.94 -27.00 6.32
CA ALA A 378 3.75 -27.54 5.64
C ALA A 378 3.87 -27.37 4.12
N CYS A 379 4.30 -26.20 3.65
CA CYS A 379 4.51 -25.94 2.23
C CYS A 379 5.63 -26.82 1.65
N LEU A 380 6.75 -27.01 2.34
CA LEU A 380 7.83 -27.91 1.86
C LEU A 380 7.36 -29.36 1.68
N ARG A 381 6.57 -29.86 2.64
CA ARG A 381 6.00 -31.22 2.59
C ARG A 381 4.98 -31.38 1.47
N ASN A 382 4.27 -30.33 1.11
CA ASN A 382 3.29 -30.34 0.03
C ASN A 382 3.97 -29.99 -1.30
N CYS A 383 4.25 -30.98 -2.15
CA CYS A 383 4.91 -30.74 -3.44
C CYS A 383 4.11 -29.88 -4.43
N SER A 384 2.81 -29.70 -4.20
CA SER A 384 1.99 -28.76 -4.98
C SER A 384 2.10 -27.33 -4.49
N CYS A 385 2.63 -27.08 -3.29
CA CYS A 385 2.73 -25.72 -2.73
C CYS A 385 3.77 -24.89 -3.50
N THR A 386 3.34 -23.74 -4.01
CA THR A 386 4.14 -22.82 -4.83
C THR A 386 4.60 -21.58 -4.07
N ALA A 387 3.86 -21.16 -3.05
CA ALA A 387 4.20 -20.07 -2.15
C ALA A 387 3.42 -20.15 -0.84
N TYR A 388 3.89 -19.45 0.19
CA TYR A 388 3.13 -19.24 1.42
C TYR A 388 3.33 -17.83 1.99
N ALA A 389 2.44 -17.42 2.89
CA ALA A 389 2.52 -16.16 3.61
C ALA A 389 1.83 -16.27 4.97
N SER A 390 2.08 -15.31 5.87
CA SER A 390 1.35 -15.19 7.14
C SER A 390 -0.12 -14.81 6.87
N GLY A 391 -1.05 -15.32 7.68
CA GLY A 391 -2.45 -14.86 7.63
C GLY A 391 -2.70 -13.60 8.46
N ASN A 392 -1.79 -13.26 9.37
CA ASN A 392 -1.93 -12.14 10.28
C ASN A 392 -0.57 -11.58 10.73
N VAL A 393 -0.31 -10.33 10.35
CA VAL A 393 0.92 -9.58 10.64
C VAL A 393 0.77 -8.58 11.80
N SER A 394 -0.36 -8.60 12.52
CA SER A 394 -0.62 -7.71 13.66
C SER A 394 0.22 -8.02 14.91
N ALA A 395 0.73 -9.26 15.02
CA ALA A 395 1.76 -9.56 15.99
C ALA A 395 3.00 -8.75 15.61
N ASP A 396 3.50 -7.98 16.59
CA ASP A 396 4.63 -7.04 16.50
C ASP A 396 5.64 -7.45 15.42
N ARG A 397 6.18 -6.54 14.60
CA ARG A 397 7.07 -6.85 13.44
C ARG A 397 8.35 -7.66 13.77
N ARG A 398 8.50 -8.09 15.03
CA ARG A 398 9.55 -8.94 15.62
C ARG A 398 9.06 -10.32 16.08
N ALA A 399 7.76 -10.58 16.11
CA ALA A 399 7.13 -11.85 16.46
C ALA A 399 6.71 -12.55 15.16
N ASP A 400 7.07 -13.83 15.03
CA ASP A 400 6.78 -14.67 13.88
C ASP A 400 5.27 -14.59 13.56
N GLY A 401 4.90 -13.94 12.45
CA GLY A 401 3.50 -13.72 12.07
C GLY A 401 2.65 -14.98 12.20
N SER A 402 1.35 -14.80 12.50
CA SER A 402 0.44 -15.91 12.79
C SER A 402 -0.43 -16.26 11.59
N GLY A 403 -0.92 -17.49 11.57
CA GLY A 403 -1.70 -18.03 10.47
C GLY A 403 -0.87 -18.33 9.22
N CYS A 404 -1.42 -19.21 8.38
CA CYS A 404 -0.76 -19.74 7.20
C CYS A 404 -1.69 -19.67 6.00
N VAL A 405 -1.26 -19.01 4.93
CA VAL A 405 -1.91 -19.02 3.62
C VAL A 405 -0.94 -19.67 2.63
N MET A 406 -1.36 -20.73 1.96
CA MET A 406 -0.55 -21.47 0.98
C MET A 406 -1.22 -21.51 -0.38
N TRP A 407 -0.43 -21.27 -1.43
CA TRP A 407 -0.88 -21.36 -2.82
C TRP A 407 -0.37 -22.64 -3.47
N SER A 408 -1.16 -23.18 -4.40
CA SER A 408 -0.80 -24.40 -5.16
C SER A 408 -0.78 -24.21 -6.69
N SER A 409 -1.18 -23.03 -7.16
CA SER A 409 -1.23 -22.67 -8.58
C SER A 409 -0.26 -21.54 -8.91
N GLY A 410 -0.30 -21.07 -10.17
CA GLY A 410 0.35 -19.82 -10.54
C GLY A 410 -0.17 -18.66 -9.69
N LEU A 411 0.74 -17.78 -9.28
CA LEU A 411 0.44 -16.65 -8.40
C LEU A 411 -0.10 -15.49 -9.24
N THR A 412 -1.39 -15.20 -9.15
CA THR A 412 -2.06 -14.18 -9.97
C THR A 412 -2.38 -12.92 -9.18
N ASP A 413 -2.54 -11.80 -9.89
CA ASP A 413 -2.86 -10.48 -9.33
C ASP A 413 -1.87 -10.00 -8.25
N LEU A 414 -0.57 -10.27 -8.48
CA LEU A 414 0.51 -9.91 -7.58
C LEU A 414 1.07 -8.51 -7.93
N ARG A 415 1.13 -7.62 -6.94
CA ARG A 415 1.81 -6.32 -7.02
C ARG A 415 2.65 -6.05 -5.79
N VAL A 416 3.59 -5.12 -5.91
CA VAL A 416 4.39 -4.61 -4.78
C VAL A 416 4.15 -3.13 -4.56
N TYR A 417 4.41 -2.67 -3.35
CA TYR A 417 4.46 -1.25 -2.99
C TYR A 417 5.86 -0.87 -2.49
N PRO A 418 6.22 0.42 -2.49
CA PRO A 418 7.51 0.87 -1.96
C PRO A 418 7.71 0.54 -0.48
N ASP A 419 6.73 0.92 0.35
CA ASP A 419 6.84 0.93 1.82
C ASP A 419 5.68 0.19 2.52
N PHE A 420 4.87 -0.53 1.76
CA PHE A 420 3.63 -1.17 2.25
C PHE A 420 3.50 -2.62 1.77
N GLY A 421 2.75 -3.43 2.51
CA GLY A 421 2.40 -4.79 2.12
C GLY A 421 3.16 -5.84 2.91
N GLN A 422 2.97 -7.09 2.51
CA GLN A 422 3.34 -8.25 3.31
C GLN A 422 4.48 -9.05 2.65
N GLU A 423 5.21 -9.81 3.47
CA GLU A 423 6.17 -10.79 2.95
C GLU A 423 5.45 -12.03 2.36
N LEU A 424 5.80 -12.35 1.12
CA LEU A 424 5.37 -13.55 0.40
C LEU A 424 6.58 -14.45 0.15
N PHE A 425 6.51 -15.71 0.55
CA PHE A 425 7.59 -16.67 0.42
C PHE A 425 7.34 -17.57 -0.80
N VAL A 426 8.09 -17.36 -1.88
CA VAL A 426 7.90 -18.06 -3.15
C VAL A 426 8.86 -19.24 -3.24
N ARG A 427 8.33 -20.43 -3.53
CA ARG A 427 9.11 -21.67 -3.61
C ARG A 427 9.94 -21.74 -4.89
N LEU A 428 11.24 -22.00 -4.72
CA LEU A 428 12.23 -22.13 -5.78
C LEU A 428 13.12 -23.36 -5.59
N ALA A 429 13.69 -23.83 -6.69
CA ALA A 429 14.72 -24.85 -6.68
C ALA A 429 16.02 -24.34 -6.03
N ALA A 430 16.81 -25.24 -5.44
CA ALA A 430 18.07 -24.90 -4.78
C ALA A 430 19.05 -24.09 -5.65
N ALA A 431 19.07 -24.37 -6.96
CA ALA A 431 19.93 -23.70 -7.93
C ALA A 431 19.63 -22.19 -8.03
N ASP A 432 18.36 -21.81 -7.98
CA ASP A 432 17.92 -20.41 -8.17
C ASP A 432 18.01 -19.58 -6.87
N LEU A 433 18.11 -20.26 -5.73
CA LEU A 433 18.31 -19.63 -4.42
C LEU A 433 19.73 -19.08 -4.23
N GLY A 434 20.66 -19.35 -5.15
CA GLY A 434 22.06 -18.98 -5.00
C GLY A 434 22.76 -19.75 -3.87
N ILE A 435 22.18 -20.89 -3.45
CA ILE A 435 22.82 -21.84 -2.53
C ILE A 435 23.81 -22.68 -3.34
N THR A 436 24.77 -22.02 -4.01
CA THR A 436 26.01 -22.71 -4.35
C THR A 436 26.70 -23.01 -3.04
N SER A 437 26.67 -24.29 -2.65
CA SER A 437 27.43 -24.87 -1.55
C SER A 437 28.74 -24.09 -1.26
N LYS A 438 28.73 -23.34 -0.16
CA LYS A 438 29.97 -22.83 0.46
C LYS A 438 30.89 -23.99 0.92
N SER A 439 30.46 -25.26 0.84
CA SER A 439 31.28 -26.42 1.21
C SER A 439 32.26 -26.84 0.11
N LYS A 440 31.94 -26.65 -1.18
CA LYS A 440 32.87 -27.03 -2.27
C LYS A 440 34.12 -26.15 -2.34
N LYS A 441 34.04 -24.87 -1.98
CA LYS A 441 35.22 -23.98 -1.94
C LYS A 441 36.19 -24.32 -0.79
N LYS A 442 35.70 -24.85 0.35
CA LYS A 442 36.56 -25.27 1.46
C LYS A 442 37.43 -26.48 1.10
N HIS A 443 36.89 -27.48 0.41
CA HIS A 443 37.69 -28.65 0.01
C HIS A 443 38.74 -28.33 -1.06
N VAL A 444 38.44 -27.41 -1.99
CA VAL A 444 39.41 -26.97 -3.01
C VAL A 444 40.53 -26.15 -2.36
N ILE A 445 40.21 -25.24 -1.44
CA ILE A 445 41.24 -24.43 -0.74
C ILE A 445 42.13 -25.33 0.14
N VAL A 446 41.56 -26.31 0.86
CA VAL A 446 42.36 -27.25 1.66
C VAL A 446 43.25 -28.14 0.78
N ALA A 447 42.77 -28.61 -0.36
CA ALA A 447 43.57 -29.41 -1.30
C ALA A 447 44.72 -28.60 -1.93
N VAL A 448 44.48 -27.33 -2.30
CA VAL A 448 45.51 -26.44 -2.83
C VAL A 448 46.53 -26.06 -1.76
N VAL A 449 46.09 -25.76 -0.53
CA VAL A 449 47.02 -25.46 0.57
C VAL A 449 47.84 -26.69 0.94
N ALA A 450 47.25 -27.88 1.02
CA ALA A 450 47.98 -29.11 1.30
C ALA A 450 49.02 -29.45 0.22
N SER A 451 48.68 -29.27 -1.05
CA SER A 451 49.62 -29.52 -2.17
C SER A 451 50.75 -28.50 -2.22
N VAL A 452 50.48 -27.21 -1.99
CA VAL A 452 51.51 -26.16 -1.92
C VAL A 452 52.42 -26.36 -0.69
N SER A 453 51.84 -26.77 0.43
CA SER A 453 52.60 -27.07 1.67
C SER A 453 53.53 -28.27 1.47
N ALA A 454 53.04 -29.34 0.85
CA ALA A 454 53.84 -30.52 0.55
C ALA A 454 54.97 -30.21 -0.45
N LEU A 455 54.69 -29.40 -1.48
CA LEU A 455 55.70 -28.99 -2.46
C LEU A 455 56.78 -28.09 -1.83
N ALA A 456 56.38 -27.15 -0.97
CA ALA A 456 57.31 -26.31 -0.22
C ALA A 456 58.18 -27.13 0.75
N PHE A 457 57.61 -28.14 1.40
CA PHE A 457 58.35 -29.04 2.28
C PHE A 457 59.34 -29.92 1.52
N LEU A 458 58.96 -30.44 0.34
CA LEU A 458 59.86 -31.20 -0.53
C LEU A 458 61.00 -30.33 -1.09
N LEU A 459 60.71 -29.07 -1.46
CA LEU A 459 61.73 -28.11 -1.89
C LEU A 459 62.66 -27.68 -0.74
N ALA A 460 62.15 -27.58 0.50
CA ALA A 460 62.98 -27.33 1.67
C ALA A 460 63.88 -28.52 2.00
N LEU A 461 63.39 -29.76 1.90
CA LEU A 461 64.19 -30.97 2.06
C LEU A 461 65.25 -31.11 0.97
N ALA A 462 64.90 -30.81 -0.29
CA ALA A 462 65.86 -30.74 -1.39
C ALA A 462 66.90 -29.63 -1.15
N GLY A 463 66.47 -28.46 -0.71
CA GLY A 463 67.34 -27.34 -0.34
C GLY A 463 68.32 -27.70 0.78
N VAL A 464 67.89 -28.41 1.82
CA VAL A 464 68.75 -28.92 2.90
C VAL A 464 69.70 -30.02 2.39
N PHE A 465 69.25 -30.88 1.49
CA PHE A 465 70.08 -31.92 0.84
C PHE A 465 71.18 -31.32 -0.07
N PHE A 466 70.87 -30.25 -0.82
CA PHE A 466 71.85 -29.52 -1.61
C PHE A 466 72.76 -28.63 -0.73
N TRP A 467 72.24 -28.06 0.36
CA TRP A 467 73.03 -27.21 1.27
C TRP A 467 73.99 -28.01 2.16
N THR A 468 73.66 -29.26 2.49
CA THR A 468 74.58 -30.19 3.16
C THR A 468 75.66 -30.76 2.23
N ARG A 469 75.43 -30.80 0.91
CA ARG A 469 76.46 -31.13 -0.10
C ARG A 469 77.34 -29.95 -0.54
N GLY A 470 76.92 -28.72 -0.26
CA GLY A 470 77.60 -27.49 -0.71
C GLY A 470 78.69 -26.94 0.23
N LYS A 471 78.94 -27.51 1.41
CA LYS A 471 79.99 -27.02 2.32
C LYS A 471 81.38 -27.59 2.00
N LYS A 472 81.94 -27.24 0.84
CA LYS A 472 83.40 -27.07 0.65
C LYS A 472 83.67 -25.92 -0.32
N LYS A 473 84.49 -24.95 0.14
CA LYS A 473 85.00 -23.71 -0.48
C LYS A 473 84.05 -22.51 -0.43
N ALA A 474 84.27 -21.62 0.55
CA ALA A 474 85.12 -20.41 0.49
C ALA A 474 84.29 -19.21 -0.02
N ARG A 475 83.72 -18.37 0.86
CA ARG A 475 84.29 -17.24 1.64
C ARG A 475 84.81 -16.09 0.76
N LYS A 476 84.30 -14.89 1.09
CA LYS A 476 84.66 -13.50 0.73
C LYS A 476 83.61 -12.88 -0.22
N THR A 477 83.02 -11.71 0.03
CA THR A 477 83.32 -10.61 0.95
C THR A 477 82.06 -9.74 1.03
N GLY A 478 81.65 -9.34 2.23
CA GLY A 478 80.53 -8.43 2.45
C GLY A 478 81.02 -7.00 2.69
N SER A 479 80.40 -6.05 2.01
CA SER A 479 80.25 -4.68 2.49
C SER A 479 78.93 -4.14 1.96
N SER A 480 78.03 -3.75 2.86
CA SER A 480 76.87 -2.92 2.51
C SER A 480 76.77 -1.78 3.51
N LYS A 481 76.72 -0.54 3.00
CA LYS A 481 75.70 0.42 3.45
C LYS A 481 75.45 1.52 2.42
N TRP A 482 74.17 1.57 2.06
CA TRP A 482 73.28 2.71 1.81
C TRP A 482 73.39 3.61 0.58
N SER A 483 72.17 4.04 0.20
CA SER A 483 71.72 5.11 -0.69
C SER A 483 71.60 4.70 -2.15
N GLY A 484 70.50 4.95 -2.85
CA GLY A 484 69.27 5.67 -2.56
C GLY A 484 68.54 5.88 -3.89
N GLY A 485 67.28 6.32 -3.85
CA GLY A 485 66.68 7.04 -4.99
C GLY A 485 65.94 6.20 -6.02
N SER A 486 64.61 6.20 -5.88
CA SER A 486 63.64 6.69 -6.87
C SER A 486 64.03 6.65 -8.35
N ARG A 487 63.24 5.93 -9.17
CA ARG A 487 62.46 6.53 -10.26
C ARG A 487 61.56 5.50 -10.97
N SER A 488 60.38 6.01 -11.27
CA SER A 488 59.25 5.48 -12.03
C SER A 488 59.57 5.16 -13.49
N THR A 489 58.85 4.20 -14.06
CA THR A 489 58.24 4.24 -15.42
C THR A 489 57.29 3.04 -15.59
N PRO A 490 56.27 3.16 -16.46
CA PRO A 490 54.93 2.65 -16.20
C PRO A 490 54.61 1.34 -16.94
N ARG A 491 53.80 0.47 -16.34
CA ARG A 491 53.16 -0.64 -17.05
C ARG A 491 51.79 -0.21 -17.56
N GLN A 492 51.81 0.12 -18.84
CA GLN A 492 50.71 0.16 -19.80
C GLN A 492 49.83 -1.10 -19.66
N TYR A 493 48.54 -0.93 -19.43
CA TYR A 493 47.53 -1.95 -19.69
C TYR A 493 46.45 -1.32 -20.57
N ASP A 494 46.40 -1.82 -21.80
CA ASP A 494 45.52 -1.39 -22.88
C ASP A 494 44.06 -1.75 -22.58
N GLY A 495 43.16 -0.87 -23.00
CA GLY A 495 41.73 -0.97 -22.79
C GLY A 495 41.02 -1.59 -24.00
N SER A 496 39.81 -2.08 -23.77
CA SER A 496 38.79 -2.12 -24.83
C SER A 496 37.40 -2.15 -24.21
N SER A 497 36.76 -0.99 -24.17
CA SER A 497 35.30 -0.82 -24.12
C SER A 497 35.03 0.61 -24.56
N HIS A 498 34.77 0.77 -25.86
CA HIS A 498 34.28 2.04 -26.40
C HIS A 498 32.91 2.35 -25.79
N ASN A 499 32.80 3.53 -25.18
CA ASN A 499 31.60 4.33 -25.22
C ASN A 499 32.03 5.80 -25.10
N ASP A 500 32.28 6.41 -26.26
CA ASP A 500 32.49 7.85 -26.40
C ASP A 500 31.24 8.57 -25.90
N ASP A 501 31.41 9.46 -24.90
CA ASP A 501 30.74 10.77 -24.87
C ASP A 501 30.96 11.60 -23.58
N LEU A 502 31.70 11.16 -22.54
CA LEU A 502 32.07 12.04 -21.41
C LEU A 502 33.47 11.77 -20.82
N GLU A 503 34.42 12.67 -21.06
CA GLU A 503 35.76 12.66 -20.47
C GLU A 503 35.74 13.26 -19.05
N LEU A 504 35.41 12.45 -18.04
CA LEU A 504 35.72 12.77 -16.64
C LEU A 504 37.07 12.18 -16.23
N PRO A 505 37.97 12.95 -15.58
CA PRO A 505 39.27 12.45 -15.16
C PRO A 505 39.14 11.41 -14.05
N ILE A 506 39.99 10.38 -14.13
CA ILE A 506 40.13 9.33 -13.13
C ILE A 506 41.29 9.69 -12.21
N PHE A 507 41.02 9.78 -10.90
CA PHE A 507 42.03 10.08 -9.89
C PHE A 507 42.59 8.79 -9.28
N ASP A 508 43.90 8.71 -9.08
CA ASP A 508 44.52 7.63 -8.30
C ASP A 508 44.15 7.74 -6.82
N LEU A 509 43.86 6.60 -6.18
CA LEU A 509 43.44 6.57 -4.77
C LEU A 509 44.51 7.20 -3.85
N GLY A 510 45.79 7.01 -4.15
CA GLY A 510 46.89 7.61 -3.39
C GLY A 510 46.89 9.15 -3.48
N THR A 511 46.50 9.71 -4.63
CA THR A 511 46.36 11.16 -4.81
C THR A 511 45.23 11.72 -3.95
N ILE A 512 44.09 11.03 -3.91
CA ILE A 512 42.92 11.45 -3.11
C ILE A 512 43.16 11.24 -1.62
N ALA A 513 43.83 10.15 -1.23
CA ALA A 513 44.23 9.92 0.14
C ALA A 513 45.19 11.03 0.62
N ALA A 514 46.18 11.42 -0.18
CA ALA A 514 47.07 12.54 0.16
C ALA A 514 46.29 13.86 0.27
N ALA A 515 45.38 14.13 -0.68
CA ALA A 515 44.58 15.36 -0.68
C ALA A 515 43.66 15.49 0.53
N THR A 516 43.23 14.38 1.13
CA THR A 516 42.30 14.32 2.28
C THR A 516 43.00 14.02 3.61
N ASP A 517 44.34 13.99 3.62
CA ASP A 517 45.17 13.57 4.77
C ASP A 517 44.77 12.18 5.31
N GLY A 518 44.72 11.21 4.40
CA GLY A 518 44.35 9.83 4.70
C GLY A 518 42.89 9.65 5.10
N PHE A 519 41.97 10.48 4.58
CA PHE A 519 40.57 10.55 5.01
C PHE A 519 40.44 10.87 6.52
N SER A 520 41.26 11.81 7.00
CA SER A 520 41.24 12.25 8.41
C SER A 520 39.84 12.69 8.84
N ILE A 521 39.48 12.35 10.08
CA ILE A 521 38.19 12.77 10.67
C ILE A 521 38.08 14.30 10.76
N ASP A 522 39.20 15.01 10.91
CA ASP A 522 39.25 16.47 10.98
C ASP A 522 38.84 17.11 9.65
N ASN A 523 38.97 16.37 8.55
CA ASN A 523 38.54 16.78 7.22
C ASN A 523 37.12 16.31 6.86
N LYS A 524 36.39 15.65 7.78
CA LYS A 524 35.05 15.14 7.48
C LYS A 524 34.03 16.29 7.44
N LEU A 525 33.35 16.44 6.31
CA LEU A 525 32.31 17.44 6.08
C LEU A 525 30.92 16.96 6.53
N GLY A 526 30.67 15.65 6.49
CA GLY A 526 29.40 15.05 6.90
C GLY A 526 29.30 13.57 6.53
N GLU A 527 28.24 12.90 6.99
CA GLU A 527 27.95 11.49 6.66
C GLU A 527 26.44 11.27 6.61
N GLY A 528 25.98 10.52 5.61
CA GLY A 528 24.58 10.11 5.45
C GLY A 528 24.49 8.67 4.94
N GLY A 529 23.29 8.23 4.50
CA GLY A 529 23.04 6.85 4.06
C GLY A 529 23.89 6.34 2.89
N PHE A 530 24.61 7.23 2.21
CA PHE A 530 25.48 6.93 1.07
C PHE A 530 26.98 6.99 1.40
N GLY A 531 27.34 7.13 2.67
CA GLY A 531 28.72 7.17 3.17
C GLY A 531 29.23 8.58 3.50
N PRO A 532 30.44 8.67 4.11
CA PRO A 532 31.03 9.93 4.54
C PRO A 532 31.60 10.78 3.38
N VAL A 533 31.64 12.10 3.62
CA VAL A 533 32.20 13.10 2.71
C VAL A 533 33.35 13.83 3.41
N TYR A 534 34.48 13.95 2.73
CA TYR A 534 35.70 14.59 3.24
C TYR A 534 36.08 15.82 2.40
N LYS A 535 36.61 16.85 3.04
CA LYS A 535 37.31 17.96 2.38
C LYS A 535 38.70 17.51 2.01
N GLY A 536 39.15 17.87 0.82
CA GLY A 536 40.53 17.68 0.41
C GLY A 536 41.06 18.88 -0.36
N LYS A 537 42.39 18.92 -0.53
CA LYS A 537 43.07 19.91 -1.35
C LYS A 537 44.08 19.20 -2.26
N LEU A 538 43.89 19.34 -3.58
CA LEU A 538 44.79 18.78 -4.59
C LEU A 538 46.14 19.53 -4.60
N GLU A 539 47.16 18.94 -5.22
CA GLU A 539 48.52 19.52 -5.29
C GLU A 539 48.58 20.88 -5.99
N ASP A 540 47.64 21.12 -6.92
CA ASP A 540 47.46 22.40 -7.62
C ASP A 540 46.73 23.46 -6.77
N GLY A 541 46.33 23.11 -5.55
CA GLY A 541 45.64 23.98 -4.60
C GLY A 541 44.12 23.97 -4.72
N GLN A 542 43.53 23.20 -5.64
CA GLN A 542 42.09 23.10 -5.79
C GLN A 542 41.44 22.38 -4.59
N GLU A 543 40.45 23.02 -3.96
CA GLU A 543 39.67 22.37 -2.91
C GLU A 543 38.58 21.46 -3.50
N ILE A 544 38.47 20.25 -2.94
CA ILE A 544 37.57 19.20 -3.40
C ILE A 544 36.74 18.62 -2.26
N ALA A 545 35.57 18.06 -2.59
CA ALA A 545 34.77 17.26 -1.69
C ALA A 545 34.74 15.80 -2.20
N VAL A 546 35.22 14.88 -1.36
CA VAL A 546 35.38 13.46 -1.70
C VAL A 546 34.31 12.66 -0.98
N LYS A 547 33.36 12.10 -1.73
CA LYS A 547 32.34 11.21 -1.18
C LYS A 547 32.79 9.77 -1.32
N THR A 548 32.93 9.07 -0.20
CA THR A 548 33.23 7.64 -0.17
C THR A 548 31.92 6.87 -0.20
N LEU A 549 31.73 5.96 -1.14
CA LEU A 549 30.52 5.13 -1.17
C LEU A 549 30.64 3.96 -0.18
N SER A 550 29.57 3.71 0.58
CA SER A 550 29.56 2.65 1.59
C SER A 550 29.78 1.25 0.99
N LYS A 551 30.60 0.44 1.67
CA LYS A 551 30.85 -0.98 1.35
C LYS A 551 29.59 -1.86 1.38
N THR A 552 28.48 -1.35 1.91
CA THR A 552 27.19 -2.05 2.02
C THR A 552 26.26 -1.87 0.83
N SER A 553 26.60 -1.08 -0.19
CA SER A 553 25.77 -1.02 -1.40
C SER A 553 25.90 -2.35 -2.16
N VAL A 554 24.80 -3.10 -2.24
CA VAL A 554 24.64 -4.36 -2.99
C VAL A 554 24.72 -4.14 -4.51
N GLN A 555 25.19 -2.97 -4.95
CA GLN A 555 25.23 -2.53 -6.34
C GLN A 555 26.61 -2.72 -6.98
N GLY A 556 26.62 -3.33 -8.16
CA GLY A 556 27.80 -3.72 -8.91
C GLY A 556 28.64 -2.55 -9.44
N LEU A 557 29.77 -2.86 -10.07
CA LEU A 557 30.63 -1.91 -10.76
C LEU A 557 29.88 -1.18 -11.91
N ASP A 558 28.92 -1.86 -12.53
CA ASP A 558 28.17 -1.35 -13.67
C ASP A 558 27.12 -0.31 -13.26
N GLU A 559 26.52 -0.43 -12.06
CA GLU A 559 25.62 0.59 -11.51
C GLU A 559 26.38 1.84 -11.09
N PHE A 560 27.57 1.70 -10.49
CA PHE A 560 28.46 2.83 -10.21
C PHE A 560 28.87 3.54 -11.50
N LYS A 561 29.23 2.80 -12.55
CA LYS A 561 29.56 3.37 -13.86
C LYS A 561 28.36 4.08 -14.49
N ASN A 562 27.16 3.50 -14.41
CA ASN A 562 25.94 4.14 -14.89
C ASN A 562 25.61 5.41 -14.10
N GLU A 563 25.80 5.43 -12.78
CA GLU A 563 25.57 6.60 -11.94
C GLU A 563 26.58 7.71 -12.23
N VAL A 564 27.86 7.39 -12.38
CA VAL A 564 28.90 8.33 -12.85
C VAL A 564 28.52 8.90 -14.21
N MET A 565 28.12 8.06 -15.17
CA MET A 565 27.70 8.49 -16.50
C MET A 565 26.45 9.40 -16.47
N LEU A 566 25.50 9.15 -15.57
CA LEU A 566 24.28 9.94 -15.45
C LEU A 566 24.58 11.31 -14.82
N ILE A 567 25.38 11.35 -13.75
CA ILE A 567 25.77 12.59 -13.06
C ILE A 567 26.65 13.45 -13.97
N ALA A 568 27.58 12.84 -14.71
CA ALA A 568 28.43 13.53 -15.65
C ALA A 568 27.63 14.28 -16.74
N LYS A 569 26.49 13.72 -17.17
CA LYS A 569 25.57 14.33 -18.15
C LYS A 569 24.69 15.45 -17.57
N LEU A 570 24.62 15.60 -16.24
CA LEU A 570 23.75 16.56 -15.54
C LEU A 570 24.50 17.82 -15.08
N GLN A 571 25.27 18.45 -15.98
CA GLN A 571 25.91 19.73 -15.68
C GLN A 571 24.88 20.87 -15.74
N HIS A 572 24.49 21.38 -14.57
CA HIS A 572 23.61 22.55 -14.45
C HIS A 572 24.23 23.54 -13.47
N ARG A 573 24.08 24.85 -13.74
CA ARG A 573 24.63 25.95 -12.92
C ARG A 573 24.25 25.94 -11.42
N ASN A 574 23.22 25.17 -11.05
CA ASN A 574 22.73 25.06 -9.67
C ASN A 574 22.99 23.67 -9.05
N LEU A 575 23.78 22.81 -9.70
CA LEU A 575 24.19 21.51 -9.16
C LEU A 575 25.70 21.51 -8.96
N VAL A 576 26.15 20.92 -7.85
CA VAL A 576 27.59 20.80 -7.55
C VAL A 576 28.24 19.94 -8.63
N ARG A 577 29.27 20.49 -9.26
CA ARG A 577 29.94 19.85 -10.40
C ARG A 577 30.75 18.64 -9.95
N LEU A 578 30.57 17.52 -10.64
CA LEU A 578 31.44 16.35 -10.53
C LEU A 578 32.75 16.64 -11.28
N LEU A 579 33.87 16.59 -10.57
CA LEU A 579 35.21 16.82 -11.12
C LEU A 579 35.84 15.54 -11.65
N GLY A 580 35.51 14.39 -11.05
CA GLY A 580 36.04 13.10 -11.46
C GLY A 580 35.65 11.99 -10.50
N TYR A 581 36.26 10.83 -10.69
CA TYR A 581 36.00 9.66 -9.85
C TYR A 581 37.27 8.83 -9.63
N SER A 582 37.27 7.98 -8.62
CA SER A 582 38.36 7.03 -8.36
C SER A 582 37.78 5.64 -8.08
N ILE A 583 38.37 4.63 -8.72
CA ILE A 583 38.02 3.22 -8.52
C ILE A 583 39.31 2.46 -8.22
N SER A 584 39.42 1.90 -7.02
CA SER A 584 40.55 1.05 -6.64
C SER A 584 40.06 -0.13 -5.80
N GLY A 585 40.07 -1.33 -6.39
CA GLY A 585 39.55 -2.54 -5.75
C GLY A 585 38.05 -2.44 -5.42
N GLN A 586 37.71 -2.38 -4.13
CA GLN A 586 36.34 -2.20 -3.65
C GLN A 586 36.00 -0.75 -3.29
N GLU A 587 36.97 0.17 -3.35
CA GLU A 587 36.75 1.57 -3.02
C GLU A 587 36.26 2.33 -4.26
N ARG A 588 35.16 3.06 -4.08
CA ARG A 588 34.50 3.85 -5.10
C ARG A 588 34.30 5.26 -4.55
N LEU A 589 34.95 6.23 -5.19
CA LEU A 589 34.97 7.62 -4.74
C LEU A 589 34.43 8.53 -5.83
N LEU A 590 33.63 9.51 -5.44
CA LEU A 590 33.20 10.62 -6.29
C LEU A 590 33.86 11.90 -5.81
N ILE A 591 34.48 12.64 -6.73
CA ILE A 591 35.20 13.88 -6.46
C ILE A 591 34.37 15.05 -6.99
N TYR A 592 33.90 15.91 -6.10
CA TYR A 592 33.14 17.12 -6.42
C TYR A 592 33.97 18.37 -6.15
N GLU A 593 33.54 19.49 -6.73
CA GLU A 593 34.03 20.79 -6.28
C GLU A 593 33.61 21.05 -4.82
N TYR A 594 34.52 21.66 -4.06
CA TYR A 594 34.21 22.05 -2.69
C TYR A 594 33.34 23.31 -2.67
N MET A 595 32.31 23.30 -1.84
CA MET A 595 31.39 24.44 -1.64
C MET A 595 31.65 25.06 -0.28
N GLU A 596 32.19 26.28 -0.24
CA GLU A 596 32.57 26.97 1.01
C GLU A 596 31.38 27.25 1.95
N ASN A 597 30.16 27.37 1.41
CA ASN A 597 29.00 27.83 2.15
C ASN A 597 28.23 26.74 2.92
N LYS A 598 28.74 25.53 3.14
CA LYS A 598 28.01 24.40 3.78
C LYS A 598 26.74 23.97 3.01
N SER A 599 26.06 22.94 3.50
CA SER A 599 24.92 22.32 2.80
C SER A 599 23.64 23.16 2.86
N LEU A 600 22.76 22.99 1.87
CA LEU A 600 21.43 23.61 1.88
C LEU A 600 20.62 23.19 3.12
N ASP A 601 20.77 21.95 3.57
CA ASP A 601 20.19 21.43 4.82
C ASP A 601 20.56 22.28 6.04
N TYR A 602 21.83 22.70 6.13
CA TYR A 602 22.31 23.60 7.19
C TYR A 602 21.59 24.97 7.16
N PHE A 603 21.26 25.50 5.99
CA PHE A 603 20.50 26.76 5.87
C PHE A 603 18.99 26.59 6.04
N LEU A 604 18.44 25.45 5.62
CA LEU A 604 17.00 25.16 5.71
C LEU A 604 16.56 24.82 7.14
N PHE A 605 17.41 24.10 7.89
CA PHE A 605 17.05 23.56 9.20
C PHE A 605 17.93 24.08 10.35
N GLY A 606 19.11 24.66 10.05
CA GLY A 606 20.00 25.23 11.08
C GLY A 606 19.65 26.66 11.52
N ALA A 607 18.74 27.36 10.83
CA ALA A 607 18.44 28.78 11.05
C ALA A 607 17.00 29.09 11.53
N ILE A 608 16.31 28.15 12.18
CA ILE A 608 14.96 28.36 12.76
C ILE A 608 15.00 29.24 14.04
N LEU A 609 16.15 29.76 14.45
CA LEU A 609 16.27 30.63 15.65
C LEU A 609 16.44 32.14 15.40
N ASP A 610 16.41 32.66 14.16
CA ASP A 610 16.36 34.12 14.02
C ASP A 610 15.67 34.62 12.74
N HIS A 611 15.10 35.81 12.86
CA HIS A 611 13.93 36.33 12.15
C HIS A 611 14.01 36.57 10.62
N ARG A 612 12.86 36.31 9.97
CA ARG A 612 12.19 37.02 8.85
C ARG A 612 12.99 38.13 8.13
N ARG A 613 13.23 37.96 6.81
CA ARG A 613 12.63 38.74 5.69
C ARG A 613 13.32 38.42 4.34
N HIS A 614 12.49 38.49 3.29
CA HIS A 614 12.77 38.54 1.84
C HIS A 614 12.96 37.22 1.05
N CYS A 615 11.92 36.93 0.24
CA CYS A 615 11.88 35.92 -0.81
C CYS A 615 12.81 36.26 -1.98
N SER A 616 13.55 35.29 -2.52
CA SER A 616 13.54 34.98 -3.96
C SER A 616 14.12 33.58 -4.29
N ARG A 617 13.39 32.85 -5.15
CA ARG A 617 13.75 31.73 -6.06
C ARG A 617 14.21 30.36 -5.50
N ILE A 618 13.49 29.33 -5.96
CA ILE A 618 13.55 27.89 -5.62
C ILE A 618 14.03 27.08 -6.84
N THR A 619 14.84 26.02 -6.64
CA THR A 619 14.84 24.71 -7.38
C THR A 619 15.95 23.80 -6.80
N VAL A 620 15.70 22.64 -6.16
CA VAL A 620 15.23 21.29 -6.57
C VAL A 620 16.31 20.40 -7.21
N SER A 621 16.63 19.29 -6.52
CA SER A 621 17.35 18.10 -7.02
C SER A 621 16.53 17.34 -8.06
N PRO A 622 17.11 16.89 -9.20
CA PRO A 622 16.45 15.92 -10.10
C PRO A 622 17.26 14.63 -10.32
N PRO A 623 16.65 13.49 -10.74
CA PRO A 623 15.27 13.28 -11.26
C PRO A 623 14.40 12.31 -10.42
N GLY A 624 13.05 12.28 -10.52
CA GLY A 624 12.12 12.97 -11.44
C GLY A 624 10.63 12.92 -10.95
N LEU A 625 9.85 14.02 -11.10
CA LEU A 625 8.82 14.30 -12.14
C LEU A 625 7.50 13.47 -11.96
N LYS A 626 6.28 14.02 -11.77
CA LYS A 626 5.67 15.27 -12.29
C LYS A 626 4.61 15.93 -11.37
N ILE A 627 4.45 17.23 -11.61
CA ILE A 627 3.45 18.20 -11.12
C ILE A 627 2.17 18.16 -11.97
N GLN A 628 0.99 18.41 -11.36
CA GLN A 628 -0.01 19.43 -11.74
C GLN A 628 -1.20 19.40 -10.76
N ASN A 629 -1.72 20.54 -10.25
CA ASN A 629 -2.52 21.49 -11.00
C ASN A 629 -2.58 22.91 -10.40
N HIS A 630 -2.83 23.86 -11.29
CA HIS A 630 -3.52 25.15 -11.10
C HIS A 630 -4.85 25.07 -11.89
N PRO A 631 -5.84 25.98 -11.74
CA PRO A 631 -5.85 27.30 -11.09
C PRO A 631 -6.20 27.27 -9.61
#